data_AF-A0A6C0KDW4-F1
#
_entry.id   AF-A0A6C0KDW4-F1
#
_cell.length_a   1.000
_cell.length_b   1.000
_cell.length_c   1.000
_cell.angle_alpha   90.00
_cell.angle_beta   90.00
_cell.angle_gamma   90.00
#
_symmetry.space_group_name_H-M   'P 1'
#
loop_
_entity.id
_entity.type
_entity.pdbx_description
1 polymer ?
#
loop_
_entity_poly.entity_id
_entity_poly.type
_entity_poly.pdbx_seq_one_letter_code
_entity_poly.pdbx_strand_id
1 'polypeptide(L)'
;MSGITIQDTQIRSISGPVSVFFLRPKPHIYKDGNASNFPLIMLFGDAHQSTERMCNDCTCDQSKNDAGKCCYKIYDPSFLQLLDTLADDKHPVDFYTETFQHGTHSENPRPPMAKLASDMKFVTCYQRNLRGTSAYRKYCPTRYIRWHGGDSRQSGSIFGRGTIYENLPGEIKREDIILTKRYIQNLNIESQLYYLLHFALNVDKTRASLFINQTILETYANLERFLISSIENPESFAQELFSMMTYKNSVIYKQIMKQNYPGFRTVNDWAKLYAQNLVNLRRQSFCIAYYYGSEAITKEKFFLDKMSQTYHLKKILDDINSALMDIYFISRMLKQPSGGIRSSLTFGYFGHAHILNVVRLLHQINVYDLVYFKNMTQLVDGHPSRCKIIDFSLDLSAEVRLHNQAVDRENLKNPKNL
;
A
#
# COMPACT_ATOMS: atom_id res chain seq x y z
N MET A 1 -17.81 22.97 -13.44
CA MET A 1 -16.36 22.93 -13.72
C MET A 1 -15.81 21.61 -13.21
N SER A 2 -14.96 20.90 -13.96
CA SER A 2 -14.33 19.66 -13.50
C SER A 2 -13.22 19.95 -12.48
N GLY A 3 -13.05 19.05 -11.51
CA GLY A 3 -12.10 19.15 -10.42
C GLY A 3 -12.56 18.38 -9.18
N ILE A 4 -11.66 18.22 -8.22
CA ILE A 4 -12.01 17.77 -6.87
C ILE A 4 -12.24 19.02 -6.02
N THR A 5 -13.44 19.16 -5.50
CA THR A 5 -13.82 20.23 -4.58
C THR A 5 -13.63 19.75 -3.14
N ILE A 6 -12.87 20.52 -2.36
CA ILE A 6 -12.73 20.38 -0.91
C ILE A 6 -13.02 21.73 -0.31
N GLN A 7 -14.06 21.81 0.52
CA GLN A 7 -14.66 23.06 0.95
C GLN A 7 -14.99 23.91 -0.29
N ASP A 8 -14.50 25.14 -0.36
CA ASP A 8 -14.69 26.04 -1.50
C ASP A 8 -13.52 25.98 -2.51
N THR A 9 -12.55 25.09 -2.30
CA THR A 9 -11.37 24.98 -3.18
C THR A 9 -11.58 23.90 -4.23
N GLN A 10 -11.60 24.30 -5.50
CA GLN A 10 -11.64 23.38 -6.64
C GLN A 10 -10.24 23.07 -7.17
N ILE A 11 -9.81 21.82 -7.04
CA ILE A 11 -8.51 21.30 -7.48
C ILE A 11 -8.66 20.67 -8.87
N ARG A 12 -7.96 21.21 -9.87
CA ARG A 12 -8.05 20.74 -11.27
C ARG A 12 -6.92 19.82 -11.67
N SER A 13 -5.81 19.84 -10.95
CA SER A 13 -4.73 18.90 -11.19
C SER A 13 -3.94 18.57 -9.94
N ILE A 14 -3.38 17.37 -9.91
CA ILE A 14 -2.49 16.92 -8.85
C ILE A 14 -1.16 16.51 -9.48
N SER A 15 -0.07 17.04 -8.94
CA SER A 15 1.29 16.82 -9.40
C SER A 15 1.98 15.73 -8.57
N GLY A 16 2.58 14.74 -9.25
CA GLY A 16 3.25 13.59 -8.66
C GLY A 16 2.63 12.25 -9.08
N PRO A 17 1.32 12.01 -8.85
CA PRO A 17 0.68 10.76 -9.23
C PRO A 17 0.64 10.54 -10.75
N VAL A 18 0.62 9.27 -11.18
CA VAL A 18 0.37 8.85 -12.56
C VAL A 18 -1.04 8.33 -12.79
N SER A 19 -1.78 8.04 -11.71
CA SER A 19 -3.17 7.63 -11.78
C SER A 19 -3.94 8.07 -10.54
N VAL A 20 -5.26 8.23 -10.68
CA VAL A 20 -6.15 8.61 -9.58
C VAL A 20 -7.41 7.75 -9.65
N PHE A 21 -7.84 7.21 -8.51
CA PHE A 21 -9.07 6.43 -8.38
C PHE A 21 -9.88 6.93 -7.20
N PHE A 22 -11.19 6.99 -7.37
CA PHE A 22 -12.13 7.24 -6.27
C PHE A 22 -13.18 6.13 -6.23
N LEU A 23 -13.31 5.50 -5.07
CA LEU A 23 -14.24 4.41 -4.82
C LEU A 23 -15.21 4.79 -3.70
N ARG A 24 -16.47 4.44 -3.90
CA ARG A 24 -17.55 4.64 -2.94
C ARG A 24 -18.14 3.28 -2.56
N PRO A 25 -18.49 3.04 -1.28
CA PRO A 25 -19.26 1.86 -0.93
C PRO A 25 -20.54 1.75 -1.76
N LYS A 26 -20.93 0.54 -2.15
CA LYS A 26 -22.15 0.32 -2.95
C LYS A 26 -23.41 0.68 -2.15
N PRO A 27 -24.54 1.01 -2.80
CA PRO A 27 -25.79 1.35 -2.11
C PRO A 27 -26.27 0.32 -1.08
N HIS A 28 -26.08 -0.98 -1.34
CA HIS A 28 -26.49 -2.03 -0.41
C HIS A 28 -25.69 -1.98 0.90
N ILE A 29 -24.42 -1.57 0.89
CA ILE A 29 -23.62 -1.41 2.11
C ILE A 29 -24.26 -0.42 3.08
N TYR A 30 -24.79 0.70 2.56
CA TYR A 30 -25.50 1.68 3.36
C TYR A 30 -26.87 1.17 3.82
N LYS A 31 -27.62 0.49 2.93
CA LYS A 31 -28.93 -0.08 3.23
C LYS A 31 -28.86 -1.14 4.35
N ASP A 32 -27.81 -1.96 4.32
CA ASP A 32 -27.59 -3.07 5.25
C ASP A 32 -26.98 -2.61 6.58
N GLY A 33 -26.74 -1.31 6.76
CA GLY A 33 -26.14 -0.78 7.98
C GLY A 33 -24.70 -1.26 8.19
N ASN A 34 -23.91 -1.26 7.10
CA ASN A 34 -22.50 -1.64 7.11
C ASN A 34 -21.58 -0.48 6.65
N ALA A 35 -22.08 0.76 6.61
CA ALA A 35 -21.28 1.91 6.18
C ALA A 35 -20.04 2.08 7.07
N SER A 36 -20.18 1.78 8.37
CA SER A 36 -19.08 1.78 9.34
C SER A 36 -17.99 0.72 9.06
N ASN A 37 -18.19 -0.19 8.09
CA ASN A 37 -17.22 -1.21 7.66
C ASN A 37 -16.59 -0.94 6.29
N PHE A 38 -17.01 0.09 5.54
CA PHE A 38 -16.37 0.49 4.27
C PHE A 38 -16.16 2.01 4.13
N PRO A 39 -14.94 2.58 4.30
CA PRO A 39 -14.73 4.03 4.18
C PRO A 39 -14.87 4.46 2.71
N LEU A 40 -14.95 5.76 2.45
CA LEU A 40 -14.61 6.26 1.11
C LEU A 40 -13.13 5.99 0.80
N ILE A 41 -12.77 5.81 -0.47
CA ILE A 41 -11.37 5.54 -0.83
C ILE A 41 -10.94 6.43 -1.98
N MET A 42 -9.80 7.10 -1.81
CA MET A 42 -9.11 7.80 -2.88
C MET A 42 -7.67 7.28 -3.01
N LEU A 43 -7.32 6.75 -4.17
CA LEU A 43 -6.01 6.13 -4.42
C LEU A 43 -5.24 6.88 -5.50
N PHE A 44 -3.96 7.13 -5.23
CA PHE A 44 -3.01 7.81 -6.10
C PHE A 44 -1.89 6.84 -6.49
N GLY A 45 -1.76 6.54 -7.79
CA GLY A 45 -0.66 5.70 -8.28
C GLY A 45 0.59 6.53 -8.52
N ASP A 46 1.75 5.96 -8.23
CA ASP A 46 3.07 6.53 -8.54
C ASP A 46 3.81 5.70 -9.59
N ALA A 47 4.71 6.35 -10.33
CA ALA A 47 5.63 5.69 -11.25
C ALA A 47 6.99 5.34 -10.64
N HIS A 48 7.17 5.55 -9.33
CA HIS A 48 8.39 5.34 -8.53
C HIS A 48 9.64 6.04 -9.08
N GLN A 49 10.56 6.42 -8.18
CA GLN A 49 11.95 6.82 -8.49
C GLN A 49 12.18 8.00 -9.45
N SER A 50 11.17 8.59 -10.06
CA SER A 50 11.28 9.74 -10.95
C SER A 50 10.73 11.00 -10.29
N THR A 51 11.20 12.17 -10.75
CA THR A 51 10.65 13.51 -10.49
C THR A 51 10.19 14.19 -11.79
N GLU A 52 10.34 13.51 -12.93
CA GLU A 52 10.05 14.06 -14.25
C GLU A 52 8.55 14.21 -14.50
N ARG A 53 8.19 15.07 -15.46
CA ARG A 53 6.82 15.22 -16.02
C ARG A 53 5.75 15.54 -14.97
N MET A 54 6.16 16.13 -13.85
CA MET A 54 5.29 16.75 -12.86
C MET A 54 4.67 18.04 -13.44
N CYS A 55 3.58 18.53 -12.86
CA CYS A 55 3.01 19.80 -13.31
C CYS A 55 4.00 20.95 -13.12
N ASN A 56 4.16 21.79 -14.15
CA ASN A 56 4.85 23.07 -14.06
C ASN A 56 4.00 24.06 -13.22
N ASP A 57 4.64 24.87 -12.39
CA ASP A 57 4.02 25.99 -11.64
C ASP A 57 2.72 25.63 -10.90
N CYS A 58 2.72 24.44 -10.29
CA CYS A 58 1.59 23.92 -9.53
C CYS A 58 1.31 24.81 -8.31
N THR A 59 0.36 25.73 -8.46
CA THR A 59 -0.04 26.71 -7.45
C THR A 59 -1.56 26.79 -7.35
N CYS A 60 -2.05 26.96 -6.13
CA CYS A 60 -3.44 27.31 -5.83
C CYS A 60 -3.43 28.63 -5.09
N ASP A 61 -3.29 29.72 -5.83
CA ASP A 61 -3.38 31.06 -5.28
C ASP A 61 -4.80 31.59 -5.46
N GLN A 62 -5.58 31.58 -4.37
CA GLN A 62 -6.95 32.09 -4.38
C GLN A 62 -7.00 33.60 -4.65
N SER A 63 -5.90 34.34 -4.43
CA SER A 63 -5.85 35.79 -4.64
C SER A 63 -5.72 36.21 -6.10
N LYS A 64 -5.31 35.29 -7.00
CA LYS A 64 -5.01 35.62 -8.39
C LYS A 64 -6.20 35.57 -9.35
N ASN A 65 -7.44 35.37 -8.86
CA ASN A 65 -8.64 35.18 -9.68
C ASN A 65 -8.53 34.11 -10.79
N ASP A 66 -7.46 33.31 -10.80
CA ASP A 66 -7.23 32.24 -11.76
C ASP A 66 -7.74 30.92 -11.17
N ALA A 67 -9.02 30.94 -10.77
CA ALA A 67 -9.78 29.77 -10.31
C ALA A 67 -9.75 28.61 -11.34
N GLY A 68 -9.28 28.91 -12.57
CA GLY A 68 -9.07 27.97 -13.66
C GLY A 68 -7.86 27.04 -13.53
N LYS A 69 -6.91 27.25 -12.59
CA LYS A 69 -5.61 26.56 -12.59
C LYS A 69 -5.15 25.92 -11.27
N CYS A 70 -5.99 25.87 -10.24
CA CYS A 70 -5.56 25.34 -8.94
C CYS A 70 -4.99 23.91 -9.06
N CYS A 71 -3.70 23.80 -8.76
CA CYS A 71 -2.90 22.59 -8.78
C CYS A 71 -2.14 22.44 -7.45
N TYR A 72 -2.12 21.22 -6.91
CA TYR A 72 -1.26 20.87 -5.78
C TYR A 72 -0.29 19.72 -6.08
N LYS A 73 0.90 19.76 -5.49
CA LYS A 73 1.73 18.54 -5.38
C LYS A 73 1.13 17.63 -4.31
N ILE A 74 1.19 16.31 -4.50
CA ILE A 74 0.60 15.35 -3.55
C ILE A 74 1.17 15.46 -2.12
N TYR A 75 2.39 16.00 -1.99
CA TYR A 75 3.10 16.25 -0.73
C TYR A 75 3.12 17.74 -0.34
N ASP A 76 2.31 18.59 -0.98
CA ASP A 76 2.24 20.00 -0.64
C ASP A 76 1.60 20.18 0.77
N PRO A 77 2.25 20.87 1.72
CA PRO A 77 1.67 21.10 3.04
C PRO A 77 0.29 21.77 3.01
N SER A 78 0.05 22.72 2.10
CA SER A 78 -1.25 23.40 1.98
C SER A 78 -2.33 22.46 1.44
N PHE A 79 -1.97 21.55 0.53
CA PHE A 79 -2.87 20.50 0.09
C PHE A 79 -3.23 19.54 1.23
N LEU A 80 -2.23 19.11 2.00
CA LEU A 80 -2.44 18.20 3.12
C LEU A 80 -3.27 18.85 4.23
N GLN A 81 -3.06 20.14 4.50
CA GLN A 81 -3.92 20.93 5.39
C GLN A 81 -5.36 21.01 4.88
N LEU A 82 -5.55 21.21 3.57
CA LEU A 82 -6.87 21.17 2.95
C LEU A 82 -7.53 19.80 3.11
N LEU A 83 -6.79 18.70 2.93
CA LEU A 83 -7.29 17.35 3.22
C LEU A 83 -7.66 17.16 4.70
N ASP A 84 -6.88 17.75 5.61
CA ASP A 84 -7.11 17.66 7.05
C ASP A 84 -8.46 18.25 7.48
N THR A 85 -9.01 19.18 6.69
CA THR A 85 -10.35 19.75 6.92
C THR A 85 -11.50 18.75 6.73
N LEU A 86 -11.23 17.61 6.08
CA LEU A 86 -12.19 16.52 5.92
C LEU A 86 -12.25 15.59 7.14
N ALA A 87 -11.35 15.79 8.11
CA ALA A 87 -11.17 14.93 9.26
C ALA A 87 -11.48 15.68 10.57
N ASP A 88 -12.02 14.95 11.53
CA ASP A 88 -12.11 15.38 12.92
C ASP A 88 -11.84 14.19 13.86
N ASP A 89 -11.93 14.41 15.18
CA ASP A 89 -11.64 13.38 16.18
C ASP A 89 -12.63 12.19 16.14
N LYS A 90 -13.86 12.41 15.67
CA LYS A 90 -14.91 11.40 15.54
C LYS A 90 -14.85 10.68 14.18
N HIS A 91 -14.47 11.42 13.13
CA HIS A 91 -14.49 11.04 11.74
C HIS A 91 -13.10 11.21 11.10
N PRO A 92 -12.06 10.51 11.57
CA PRO A 92 -10.71 10.68 11.06
C PRO A 92 -10.58 10.27 9.58
N VAL A 93 -9.55 10.79 8.93
CA VAL A 93 -9.11 10.36 7.60
C VAL A 93 -7.81 9.57 7.76
N ASP A 94 -7.69 8.45 7.04
CA ASP A 94 -6.46 7.65 7.06
C ASP A 94 -5.63 7.96 5.81
N PHE A 95 -4.31 8.11 5.96
CA PHE A 95 -3.38 8.30 4.84
C PHE A 95 -2.32 7.21 4.85
N TYR A 96 -2.29 6.41 3.78
CA TYR A 96 -1.35 5.30 3.62
C TYR A 96 -0.34 5.58 2.52
N THR A 97 0.93 5.27 2.77
CA THR A 97 2.00 5.34 1.76
C THR A 97 2.77 4.03 1.67
N GLU A 98 3.25 3.72 0.47
CA GLU A 98 4.21 2.65 0.19
C GLU A 98 5.64 3.04 0.60
N THR A 99 5.86 3.42 1.88
CA THR A 99 7.17 3.95 2.27
C THR A 99 7.67 3.52 3.64
N PHE A 100 9.00 3.59 3.75
CA PHE A 100 9.77 3.56 4.99
C PHE A 100 9.53 4.81 5.84
N GLN A 101 9.80 4.70 7.14
CA GLN A 101 10.04 5.83 8.04
C GLN A 101 11.54 5.99 8.27
N HIS A 102 12.24 6.51 7.26
CA HIS A 102 13.66 6.80 7.41
C HIS A 102 13.87 8.27 7.08
N GLY A 103 13.86 9.09 8.14
CA GLY A 103 14.29 10.47 8.07
C GLY A 103 15.73 10.46 7.58
N THR A 104 15.93 10.82 6.32
CA THR A 104 17.26 10.97 5.74
C THR A 104 17.38 12.43 5.33
N HIS A 105 18.52 13.05 5.56
CA HIS A 105 18.88 14.34 4.99
C HIS A 105 19.68 14.05 3.72
N SER A 106 19.05 14.02 2.56
CA SER A 106 19.76 13.94 1.27
C SER A 106 19.36 15.14 0.44
N GLU A 107 20.35 15.83 -0.11
CA GLU A 107 20.19 17.09 -0.84
C GLU A 107 19.64 16.90 -2.28
N ASN A 108 19.49 15.66 -2.75
CA ASN A 108 18.97 15.36 -4.08
C ASN A 108 17.43 15.45 -4.19
N PRO A 109 16.89 15.86 -5.36
CA PRO A 109 15.45 15.91 -5.58
C PRO A 109 14.85 14.51 -5.45
N ARG A 110 14.11 14.31 -4.36
CA ARG A 110 13.45 13.04 -4.06
C ARG A 110 12.18 12.86 -4.89
N PRO A 111 11.88 11.63 -5.34
CA PRO A 111 10.57 11.32 -5.90
C PRO A 111 9.48 11.63 -4.85
N PRO A 112 8.28 12.08 -5.26
CA PRO A 112 7.17 12.44 -4.39
C PRO A 112 6.90 11.46 -3.23
N MET A 113 6.89 10.15 -3.50
CA MET A 113 6.68 9.12 -2.49
C MET A 113 7.81 9.10 -1.45
N ALA A 114 9.06 9.25 -1.87
CA ALA A 114 10.18 9.36 -0.94
C ALA A 114 10.12 10.64 -0.11
N LYS A 115 9.63 11.76 -0.64
CA LYS A 115 9.44 13.00 0.16
C LYS A 115 8.53 12.77 1.36
N LEU A 116 7.35 12.17 1.13
CA LEU A 116 6.40 11.79 2.20
C LEU A 116 7.01 10.83 3.23
N ALA A 117 7.99 10.02 2.83
CA ALA A 117 8.66 9.04 3.68
C ALA A 117 9.75 9.61 4.59
N SER A 118 10.41 10.68 4.14
CA SER A 118 11.75 11.02 4.61
C SER A 118 11.93 12.48 5.01
N ASP A 119 11.06 13.39 4.55
CA ASP A 119 11.09 14.75 5.06
C ASP A 119 10.63 14.74 6.52
N MET A 120 11.42 15.38 7.38
CA MET A 120 11.19 15.41 8.83
C MET A 120 9.75 15.82 9.19
N LYS A 121 9.16 16.74 8.41
CA LYS A 121 7.77 17.18 8.55
C LYS A 121 6.78 16.01 8.49
N PHE A 122 6.93 15.12 7.52
CA PHE A 122 6.03 13.97 7.35
C PHE A 122 6.40 12.82 8.27
N VAL A 123 7.69 12.59 8.54
CA VAL A 123 8.13 11.56 9.51
C VAL A 123 7.45 11.76 10.87
N THR A 124 7.38 13.01 11.34
CA THR A 124 6.65 13.34 12.58
C THR A 124 5.17 12.93 12.53
N CYS A 125 4.51 13.02 11.38
CA CYS A 125 3.10 12.63 11.23
C CYS A 125 2.84 11.14 11.48
N TYR A 126 3.80 10.27 11.16
CA TYR A 126 3.68 8.84 11.41
C TYR A 126 3.94 8.44 12.88
N GLN A 127 4.58 9.31 13.67
CA GLN A 127 4.92 9.05 15.06
C GLN A 127 3.72 9.27 15.98
N ARG A 128 2.98 8.19 16.24
CA ARG A 128 1.74 8.22 17.05
C ARG A 128 1.94 8.80 18.46
N ASN A 129 3.09 8.54 19.09
CA ASN A 129 3.43 9.04 20.41
C ASN A 129 3.66 10.57 20.46
N LEU A 130 3.87 11.22 19.31
CA LEU A 130 4.01 12.67 19.25
C LEU A 130 2.67 13.40 19.08
N ARG A 131 1.57 12.69 18.77
CA ARG A 131 0.27 13.36 18.56
C ARG A 131 -0.15 14.19 19.77
N GLY A 132 -0.61 15.41 19.51
CA GLY A 132 -0.98 16.38 20.55
C GLY A 132 0.18 17.19 21.14
N THR A 133 1.44 16.79 20.91
CA THR A 133 2.61 17.53 21.39
C THR A 133 2.86 18.82 20.58
N SER A 134 3.69 19.72 21.13
CA SER A 134 4.17 20.89 20.40
C SER A 134 5.01 20.52 19.18
N ALA A 135 5.82 19.46 19.27
CA ALA A 135 6.63 18.95 18.16
C ALA A 135 5.75 18.51 16.98
N TYR A 136 4.67 17.78 17.24
CA TYR A 136 3.74 17.37 16.20
C TYR A 136 3.06 18.55 15.53
N ARG A 137 2.56 19.53 16.32
CA ARG A 137 1.96 20.75 15.77
C ARG A 137 2.93 21.60 14.95
N LYS A 138 4.23 21.57 15.29
CA LYS A 138 5.27 22.31 14.58
C LYS A 138 5.64 21.68 13.24
N TYR A 139 5.71 20.35 13.17
CA TYR A 139 6.30 19.67 12.02
C TYR A 139 5.30 18.94 11.14
N CYS A 140 4.21 18.38 11.70
CA CYS A 140 3.20 17.70 10.91
C CYS A 140 2.16 18.70 10.37
N PRO A 141 1.94 18.79 9.04
CA PRO A 141 0.97 19.73 8.48
C PRO A 141 -0.50 19.37 8.75
N THR A 142 -0.77 18.18 9.29
CA THR A 142 -2.12 17.67 9.51
C THR A 142 -2.33 17.33 10.98
N ARG A 143 -3.47 17.72 11.54
CA ARG A 143 -3.83 17.42 12.93
C ARG A 143 -4.64 16.14 13.06
N TYR A 144 -5.62 15.94 12.19
CA TYR A 144 -6.66 14.92 12.32
C TYR A 144 -6.42 13.71 11.39
N ILE A 145 -5.68 13.89 10.30
CA ILE A 145 -5.26 12.77 9.44
C ILE A 145 -4.37 11.79 10.20
N ARG A 146 -4.70 10.50 10.08
CA ARG A 146 -3.94 9.40 10.67
C ARG A 146 -3.02 8.78 9.63
N TRP A 147 -1.73 9.03 9.78
CA TRP A 147 -0.70 8.52 8.88
C TRP A 147 -0.31 7.07 9.17
N HIS A 148 -0.13 6.28 8.11
CA HIS A 148 0.12 4.85 8.16
C HIS A 148 1.14 4.41 7.11
N GLY A 149 2.12 3.61 7.52
CA GLY A 149 2.90 2.82 6.57
C GLY A 149 2.03 1.70 6.00
N GLY A 150 1.92 1.64 4.68
CA GLY A 150 1.18 0.61 3.95
C GLY A 150 2.01 -0.62 3.57
N ASP A 151 3.29 -0.66 3.94
CA ASP A 151 4.18 -1.79 3.64
C ASP A 151 4.25 -2.78 4.82
N SER A 152 3.72 -4.00 4.63
CA SER A 152 3.80 -5.07 5.63
C SER A 152 5.20 -5.67 5.77
N ARG A 153 5.98 -5.64 4.69
CA ARG A 153 7.30 -6.28 4.55
C ARG A 153 8.36 -5.66 5.44
N GLN A 154 8.09 -4.46 5.93
CA GLN A 154 9.06 -3.62 6.64
C GLN A 154 8.67 -3.39 8.10
N SER A 155 7.71 -4.15 8.61
CA SER A 155 7.33 -4.11 10.03
C SER A 155 8.47 -4.52 10.98
N GLY A 156 9.57 -5.10 10.46
CA GLY A 156 10.83 -5.36 11.17
C GLY A 156 11.90 -4.25 11.11
N SER A 157 11.73 -3.18 10.31
CA SER A 157 12.75 -2.13 10.13
C SER A 157 12.77 -1.05 11.23
N ILE A 158 12.14 -1.34 12.38
CA ILE A 158 12.16 -0.46 13.57
C ILE A 158 13.58 -0.36 14.16
N PHE A 159 14.49 -1.27 13.79
CA PHE A 159 15.92 -1.15 14.09
C PHE A 159 16.70 -0.88 12.81
N GLY A 160 17.39 0.27 12.79
CA GLY A 160 17.83 0.97 11.61
C GLY A 160 18.62 0.14 10.59
N ARG A 161 18.37 0.45 9.31
CA ARG A 161 19.23 0.05 8.18
C ARG A 161 20.68 0.54 8.30
N GLY A 162 20.97 1.40 9.28
CA GLY A 162 22.26 2.09 9.41
C GLY A 162 23.44 1.30 10.00
N THR A 163 23.34 0.02 10.39
CA THR A 163 24.51 -0.66 11.00
C THR A 163 24.85 -2.06 10.53
N ILE A 164 23.90 -2.91 10.13
CA ILE A 164 24.26 -4.33 9.88
C ILE A 164 24.38 -4.70 8.40
N TYR A 165 23.64 -4.07 7.48
CA TYR A 165 23.53 -4.61 6.11
C TYR A 165 23.89 -3.64 4.97
N GLU A 166 23.77 -2.33 5.16
CA GLU A 166 24.23 -1.35 4.14
C GLU A 166 25.77 -1.23 4.11
N ASN A 167 26.46 -1.74 5.14
CA ASN A 167 27.91 -1.74 5.28
C ASN A 167 28.53 -3.16 5.31
N LEU A 168 27.99 -4.13 4.57
CA LEU A 168 28.69 -5.40 4.33
C LEU A 168 29.41 -5.44 2.96
N PRO A 169 30.37 -4.54 2.64
CA PRO A 169 31.44 -4.90 1.73
C PRO A 169 32.48 -5.71 2.52
N GLY A 170 32.18 -6.98 2.78
CA GLY A 170 33.07 -7.87 3.54
C GLY A 170 32.54 -9.29 3.71
N GLU A 171 33.43 -10.24 4.00
CA GLU A 171 33.06 -11.59 4.41
C GLU A 171 32.17 -11.55 5.66
N ILE A 172 30.93 -12.04 5.53
CA ILE A 172 30.03 -12.26 6.67
C ILE A 172 30.69 -13.24 7.63
N LYS A 173 31.02 -12.80 8.84
CA LYS A 173 31.65 -13.64 9.86
C LYS A 173 30.61 -14.57 10.48
N ARG A 174 31.08 -15.67 11.10
CA ARG A 174 30.21 -16.64 11.81
C ARG A 174 29.34 -15.99 12.89
N GLU A 175 29.82 -14.92 13.51
CA GLU A 175 29.12 -14.13 14.52
C GLU A 175 27.91 -13.38 13.92
N ASP A 176 28.07 -12.84 12.70
CA ASP A 176 26.99 -12.19 11.96
C ASP A 176 25.86 -13.19 11.65
N ILE A 177 26.19 -14.46 11.38
CA ILE A 177 25.23 -15.54 11.11
C ILE A 177 24.39 -15.89 12.37
N ILE A 178 25.00 -15.87 13.57
CA ILE A 178 24.29 -16.17 14.83
C ILE A 178 23.35 -15.02 15.21
N LEU A 179 23.80 -13.77 15.03
CA LEU A 179 22.95 -12.58 15.20
C LEU A 179 21.78 -12.60 14.21
N THR A 180 22.05 -13.00 12.96
CA THR A 180 21.05 -13.18 11.91
C THR A 180 20.00 -14.24 12.29
N LYS A 181 20.39 -15.36 12.91
CA LYS A 181 19.46 -16.42 13.35
C LYS A 181 18.44 -15.96 14.37
N ARG A 182 18.91 -15.35 15.47
CA ARG A 182 17.99 -14.81 16.50
C ARG A 182 17.11 -13.71 15.92
N TYR A 183 17.62 -12.95 14.97
CA TYR A 183 16.84 -11.88 14.34
C TYR A 183 15.73 -12.43 13.44
N ILE A 184 16.06 -13.29 12.46
CA ILE A 184 15.09 -13.81 11.48
C ILE A 184 13.96 -14.57 12.14
N GLN A 185 14.26 -15.41 13.14
CA GLN A 185 13.23 -16.18 13.84
C GLN A 185 12.23 -15.30 14.61
N ASN A 186 12.62 -14.07 14.94
CA ASN A 186 11.75 -13.09 15.59
C ASN A 186 11.03 -12.17 14.60
N LEU A 187 11.37 -12.24 13.31
CA LEU A 187 10.66 -11.52 12.27
C LEU A 187 9.30 -12.18 12.01
N ASN A 188 8.33 -11.34 11.64
CA ASN A 188 7.08 -11.86 11.10
C ASN A 188 7.29 -12.48 9.71
N ILE A 189 6.35 -13.35 9.32
CA ILE A 189 6.37 -14.09 8.05
C ILE A 189 6.56 -13.14 6.86
N GLU A 190 5.87 -12.00 6.84
CA GLU A 190 5.95 -11.03 5.75
C GLU A 190 7.37 -10.49 5.58
N SER A 191 8.06 -10.18 6.70
CA SER A 191 9.45 -9.72 6.68
C SER A 191 10.40 -10.85 6.28
N GLN A 192 10.17 -12.09 6.74
CA GLN A 192 11.00 -13.23 6.35
C GLN A 192 10.95 -13.47 4.83
N LEU A 193 9.75 -13.44 4.23
CA LEU A 193 9.55 -13.58 2.78
C LEU A 193 10.18 -12.43 1.98
N TYR A 194 10.14 -11.21 2.52
CA TYR A 194 10.84 -10.06 1.93
C TYR A 194 12.35 -10.22 1.97
N TYR A 195 12.91 -10.66 3.09
CA TYR A 195 14.35 -10.89 3.19
C TYR A 195 14.81 -12.08 2.33
N LEU A 196 13.98 -13.12 2.13
CA LEU A 196 14.28 -14.20 1.17
C LEU A 196 14.49 -13.65 -0.24
N LEU A 197 13.61 -12.75 -0.70
CA LEU A 197 13.71 -12.08 -1.99
C LEU A 197 15.02 -11.28 -2.14
N HIS A 198 15.40 -10.55 -1.09
CA HIS A 198 16.56 -9.65 -1.14
C HIS A 198 17.90 -10.36 -0.91
N PHE A 199 17.94 -11.39 -0.08
CA PHE A 199 19.19 -12.02 0.35
C PHE A 199 19.41 -13.39 -0.31
N ALA A 200 18.47 -14.33 -0.16
CA ALA A 200 18.69 -15.71 -0.57
C ALA A 200 18.92 -15.86 -2.09
N LEU A 201 18.42 -14.94 -2.90
CA LEU A 201 18.60 -14.95 -4.35
C LEU A 201 19.88 -14.26 -4.84
N ASN A 202 20.58 -13.49 -4.00
CA ASN A 202 21.74 -12.69 -4.39
C ASN A 202 23.07 -13.18 -3.75
N VAL A 203 23.03 -14.30 -3.03
CA VAL A 203 24.21 -14.88 -2.35
C VAL A 203 24.46 -16.32 -2.82
N ASP A 204 25.63 -16.88 -2.50
CA ASP A 204 25.93 -18.27 -2.81
C ASP A 204 24.98 -19.26 -2.10
N LYS A 205 24.87 -20.47 -2.63
CA LYS A 205 23.92 -21.50 -2.18
C LYS A 205 24.08 -21.87 -0.70
N THR A 206 25.30 -21.85 -0.17
CA THR A 206 25.59 -22.17 1.23
C THR A 206 25.01 -21.10 2.14
N ARG A 207 25.25 -19.83 1.83
CA ARG A 207 24.68 -18.69 2.58
C ARG A 207 23.16 -18.64 2.45
N ALA A 208 22.62 -18.88 1.26
CA ALA A 208 21.19 -18.94 1.04
C ALA A 208 20.54 -20.03 1.88
N SER A 209 21.15 -21.22 1.95
CA SER A 209 20.64 -22.34 2.76
C SER A 209 20.66 -22.01 4.25
N LEU A 210 21.71 -21.37 4.78
CA LEU A 210 21.75 -20.93 6.17
C LEU A 210 20.62 -19.95 6.50
N PHE A 211 20.33 -19.02 5.59
CA PHE A 211 19.23 -18.06 5.75
C PHE A 211 17.87 -18.78 5.69
N ILE A 212 17.63 -19.60 4.67
CA ILE A 212 16.37 -20.32 4.46
C ILE A 212 16.04 -21.21 5.66
N ASN A 213 17.04 -21.88 6.23
CA ASN A 213 16.89 -22.74 7.41
C ASN A 213 16.45 -22.02 8.68
N GLN A 214 16.43 -20.69 8.66
CA GLN A 214 16.00 -19.84 9.79
C GLN A 214 14.63 -19.20 9.54
N THR A 215 14.08 -19.36 8.33
CA THR A 215 12.74 -18.88 7.96
C THR A 215 11.69 -19.96 8.19
N ILE A 216 10.42 -19.59 8.02
CA ILE A 216 9.28 -20.54 8.00
C ILE A 216 9.40 -21.64 6.93
N LEU A 217 10.28 -21.49 5.94
CA LEU A 217 10.46 -22.49 4.90
C LEU A 217 11.47 -23.57 5.29
N GLU A 218 12.39 -23.31 6.23
CA GLU A 218 13.35 -24.28 6.81
C GLU A 218 14.34 -24.98 5.87
N THR A 219 14.05 -25.16 4.58
CA THR A 219 14.92 -25.83 3.61
C THR A 219 14.74 -25.26 2.20
N TYR A 220 15.76 -25.42 1.36
CA TYR A 220 15.69 -25.02 -0.05
C TYR A 220 14.58 -25.78 -0.82
N ALA A 221 14.40 -27.07 -0.54
CA ALA A 221 13.36 -27.89 -1.14
C ALA A 221 11.95 -27.40 -0.77
N ASN A 222 11.75 -26.92 0.46
CA ASN A 222 10.49 -26.30 0.86
C ASN A 222 10.27 -24.95 0.17
N LEU A 223 11.32 -24.13 0.02
CA LEU A 223 11.23 -22.89 -0.77
C LEU A 223 10.84 -23.18 -2.22
N GLU A 224 11.46 -24.15 -2.86
CA GLU A 224 11.14 -24.54 -4.22
C GLU A 224 9.68 -25.01 -4.35
N ARG A 225 9.24 -25.94 -3.48
CA ARG A 225 7.84 -26.39 -3.43
C ARG A 225 6.86 -25.23 -3.18
N PHE A 226 7.21 -24.32 -2.29
CA PHE A 226 6.42 -23.13 -1.98
C PHE A 226 6.26 -22.23 -3.21
N LEU A 227 7.34 -21.98 -3.96
CA LEU A 227 7.31 -21.16 -5.17
C LEU A 227 6.54 -21.84 -6.31
N ILE A 228 6.74 -23.14 -6.52
CA ILE A 228 6.01 -23.93 -7.52
C ILE A 228 4.52 -23.96 -7.21
N SER A 229 4.14 -24.26 -5.96
CA SER A 229 2.75 -24.27 -5.49
C SER A 229 2.08 -22.93 -5.74
N SER A 230 2.80 -21.82 -5.50
CA SER A 230 2.27 -20.49 -5.79
C SER A 230 1.84 -20.35 -7.26
N ILE A 231 2.54 -21.00 -8.20
CA ILE A 231 2.28 -20.94 -9.65
C ILE A 231 1.15 -21.86 -10.05
N GLU A 232 1.29 -23.14 -9.73
CA GLU A 232 0.40 -24.20 -10.21
C GLU A 232 -0.97 -24.16 -9.54
N ASN A 233 -1.01 -23.83 -8.24
CA ASN A 233 -2.24 -23.80 -7.47
C ASN A 233 -2.27 -22.62 -6.47
N PRO A 234 -2.52 -21.38 -6.96
CA PRO A 234 -2.51 -20.18 -6.12
C PRO A 234 -3.47 -20.24 -4.92
N GLU A 235 -4.59 -20.96 -5.02
CA GLU A 235 -5.55 -21.11 -3.93
C GLU A 235 -5.01 -22.01 -2.82
N SER A 236 -4.51 -23.21 -3.16
CA SER A 236 -3.88 -24.11 -2.20
C SER A 236 -2.65 -23.46 -1.55
N PHE A 237 -1.83 -22.78 -2.35
CA PHE A 237 -0.69 -21.99 -1.86
C PHE A 237 -1.11 -20.94 -0.84
N ALA A 238 -2.16 -20.16 -1.15
CA ALA A 238 -2.65 -19.13 -0.25
C ALA A 238 -3.17 -19.72 1.07
N GLN A 239 -3.90 -20.83 1.02
CA GLN A 239 -4.39 -21.51 2.21
C GLN A 239 -3.23 -22.00 3.09
N GLU A 240 -2.22 -22.63 2.49
CA GLU A 240 -1.01 -23.08 3.20
C GLU A 240 -0.28 -21.89 3.84
N LEU A 241 -0.02 -20.83 3.08
CA LEU A 241 0.65 -19.62 3.56
C LEU A 241 -0.09 -19.00 4.74
N PHE A 242 -1.41 -18.83 4.64
CA PHE A 242 -2.22 -18.24 5.70
C PHE A 242 -2.39 -19.16 6.90
N SER A 243 -2.29 -20.49 6.74
CA SER A 243 -2.29 -21.43 7.86
C SER A 243 -1.03 -21.32 8.73
N MET A 244 0.09 -20.87 8.16
CA MET A 244 1.32 -20.59 8.91
C MET A 244 1.25 -19.27 9.70
N MET A 245 0.30 -18.40 9.37
CA MET A 245 0.14 -17.10 10.01
C MET A 245 -0.64 -17.21 11.31
N THR A 246 -0.13 -16.54 12.34
CA THR A 246 -0.73 -16.46 13.68
C THR A 246 -0.68 -15.02 14.17
N TYR A 247 -1.40 -14.74 15.26
CA TYR A 247 -1.34 -13.44 15.93
C TYR A 247 0.08 -13.07 16.39
N LYS A 248 0.98 -14.04 16.64
CA LYS A 248 2.34 -13.75 17.12
C LYS A 248 3.30 -13.42 15.97
N ASN A 249 3.20 -14.11 14.84
CA ASN A 249 4.19 -14.10 13.76
C ASN A 249 3.73 -13.44 12.45
N SER A 250 2.54 -12.82 12.39
CA SER A 250 2.08 -12.11 11.18
C SER A 250 1.40 -10.78 11.51
N VAL A 251 1.75 -9.72 10.78
CA VAL A 251 1.11 -8.40 10.92
C VAL A 251 -0.20 -8.32 10.15
N ILE A 252 -0.33 -9.07 9.06
CA ILE A 252 -1.56 -9.24 8.28
C ILE A 252 -2.60 -9.97 9.14
N TYR A 253 -2.22 -11.09 9.74
CA TYR A 253 -3.12 -11.85 10.62
C TYR A 253 -3.67 -10.97 11.75
N LYS A 254 -2.82 -10.13 12.36
CA LYS A 254 -3.27 -9.14 13.37
C LYS A 254 -4.29 -8.14 12.84
N GLN A 255 -4.28 -7.79 11.55
CA GLN A 255 -5.31 -6.92 10.97
C GLN A 255 -6.58 -7.70 10.60
N ILE A 256 -6.44 -8.94 10.13
CA ILE A 256 -7.57 -9.84 9.83
C ILE A 256 -8.39 -10.12 11.10
N MET A 257 -7.73 -10.33 12.24
CA MET A 257 -8.43 -10.56 13.51
C MET A 257 -9.20 -9.33 14.02
N LYS A 258 -9.03 -8.15 13.39
CA LYS A 258 -9.80 -6.95 13.68
C LYS A 258 -10.98 -6.77 12.73
N GLN A 259 -11.33 -7.77 11.93
CA GLN A 259 -12.47 -7.71 11.01
C GLN A 259 -13.68 -8.38 11.64
N ASN A 260 -14.84 -7.77 11.49
CA ASN A 260 -16.13 -8.33 11.91
C ASN A 260 -17.15 -8.42 10.77
N TYR A 261 -16.85 -7.87 9.59
CA TYR A 261 -17.73 -7.98 8.43
C TYR A 261 -17.78 -9.44 7.94
N PRO A 262 -18.96 -10.04 7.70
CA PRO A 262 -19.08 -11.46 7.36
C PRO A 262 -18.19 -11.94 6.22
N GLY A 263 -18.04 -11.15 5.16
CA GLY A 263 -17.20 -11.50 3.99
C GLY A 263 -15.69 -11.40 4.22
N PHE A 264 -15.24 -10.92 5.39
CA PHE A 264 -13.82 -10.75 5.74
C PHE A 264 -13.50 -11.27 7.15
N ARG A 265 -14.38 -12.10 7.71
CA ARG A 265 -14.28 -12.51 9.10
C ARG A 265 -13.25 -13.61 9.31
N THR A 266 -13.03 -14.45 8.31
CA THR A 266 -12.17 -15.62 8.46
C THR A 266 -10.87 -15.47 7.68
N VAL A 267 -9.82 -16.11 8.19
CA VAL A 267 -8.52 -16.21 7.51
C VAL A 267 -8.65 -16.80 6.10
N ASN A 268 -9.60 -17.72 5.91
CA ASN A 268 -9.87 -18.35 4.61
C ASN A 268 -10.41 -17.36 3.57
N ASP A 269 -11.25 -16.40 3.97
CA ASP A 269 -11.76 -15.37 3.06
C ASP A 269 -10.60 -14.51 2.52
N TRP A 270 -9.66 -14.17 3.40
CA TRP A 270 -8.46 -13.42 3.04
C TRP A 270 -7.47 -14.23 2.20
N ALA A 271 -7.32 -15.53 2.46
CA ALA A 271 -6.51 -16.42 1.63
C ALA A 271 -7.05 -16.49 0.19
N LYS A 272 -8.37 -16.59 0.01
CA LYS A 272 -9.00 -16.54 -1.32
C LYS A 272 -8.76 -15.21 -2.03
N LEU A 273 -8.90 -14.09 -1.32
CA LEU A 273 -8.62 -12.77 -1.86
C LEU A 273 -7.13 -12.62 -2.27
N TYR A 274 -6.22 -13.16 -1.47
CA TYR A 274 -4.79 -13.19 -1.76
C TYR A 274 -4.46 -14.02 -3.00
N ALA A 275 -5.05 -15.22 -3.14
CA ALA A 275 -4.88 -16.07 -4.31
C ALA A 275 -5.32 -15.36 -5.60
N GLN A 276 -6.48 -14.69 -5.56
CA GLN A 276 -6.96 -13.87 -6.68
C GLN A 276 -6.00 -12.73 -7.02
N ASN A 277 -5.41 -12.10 -5.99
CA ASN A 277 -4.43 -11.05 -6.21
C ASN A 277 -3.16 -11.55 -6.92
N LEU A 278 -2.64 -12.71 -6.50
CA LEU A 278 -1.48 -13.33 -7.16
C LEU A 278 -1.75 -13.60 -8.65
N VAL A 279 -2.93 -14.11 -8.98
CA VAL A 279 -3.33 -14.33 -10.38
C VAL A 279 -3.37 -13.01 -11.15
N ASN A 280 -3.91 -11.95 -10.55
CA ASN A 280 -3.99 -10.62 -11.15
C ASN A 280 -2.60 -10.01 -11.42
N LEU A 281 -1.69 -10.10 -10.43
CA LEU A 281 -0.31 -9.62 -10.53
C LEU A 281 0.44 -10.34 -11.66
N ARG A 282 0.34 -11.66 -11.73
CA ARG A 282 1.00 -12.43 -12.79
C ARG A 282 0.51 -12.07 -14.17
N ARG A 283 -0.80 -11.91 -14.36
CA ARG A 283 -1.36 -11.46 -15.65
C ARG A 283 -0.74 -10.13 -16.09
N GLN A 284 -0.56 -9.19 -15.16
CA GLN A 284 0.11 -7.92 -15.47
C GLN A 284 1.59 -8.15 -15.83
N SER A 285 2.31 -8.96 -15.06
CA SER A 285 3.72 -9.30 -15.30
C SER A 285 3.95 -10.00 -16.64
N PHE A 286 3.07 -10.94 -17.02
CA PHE A 286 3.14 -11.65 -18.30
C PHE A 286 2.85 -10.73 -19.49
N CYS A 287 1.87 -9.82 -19.37
CA CYS A 287 1.63 -8.82 -20.41
C CYS A 287 2.86 -7.93 -20.63
N ILE A 288 3.58 -7.58 -19.56
CA ILE A 288 4.82 -6.79 -19.64
C ILE A 288 5.93 -7.60 -20.33
N ALA A 289 6.12 -8.88 -19.98
CA ALA A 289 7.12 -9.74 -20.61
C ALA A 289 6.84 -10.02 -22.11
N TYR A 290 5.56 -10.07 -22.49
CA TYR A 290 5.13 -10.17 -23.88
C TYR A 290 5.36 -8.84 -24.64
N TYR A 291 5.06 -7.69 -24.02
CA TYR A 291 5.28 -6.36 -24.59
C TYR A 291 6.77 -6.06 -24.83
N TYR A 292 7.67 -6.62 -24.01
CA TYR A 292 9.12 -6.53 -24.20
C TYR A 292 9.73 -7.67 -25.04
N GLY A 293 8.92 -8.41 -25.81
CA GLY A 293 9.42 -9.26 -26.90
C GLY A 293 9.99 -10.62 -26.48
N SER A 294 9.59 -11.19 -25.33
CA SER A 294 10.01 -12.55 -24.99
C SER A 294 9.10 -13.60 -25.66
N GLU A 295 9.49 -14.08 -26.84
CA GLU A 295 8.84 -15.19 -27.57
C GLU A 295 8.85 -16.54 -26.82
N ALA A 296 9.38 -16.62 -25.59
CA ALA A 296 9.66 -17.88 -24.90
C ALA A 296 8.51 -18.45 -24.05
N ILE A 297 7.35 -17.79 -23.96
CA ILE A 297 6.29 -18.19 -23.02
C ILE A 297 5.21 -19.04 -23.70
N THR A 298 5.64 -20.15 -24.29
CA THR A 298 4.75 -21.28 -24.60
C THR A 298 5.45 -22.59 -24.28
N LYS A 299 5.36 -23.02 -23.00
CA LYS A 299 5.26 -24.41 -22.50
C LYS A 299 5.69 -24.49 -21.02
N GLU A 300 4.80 -25.02 -20.18
CA GLU A 300 5.00 -25.35 -18.75
C GLU A 300 6.27 -26.18 -18.46
N LYS A 301 6.76 -26.95 -19.45
CA LYS A 301 7.93 -27.82 -19.29
C LYS A 301 9.29 -27.09 -19.35
N PHE A 302 9.32 -25.85 -19.85
CA PHE A 302 10.55 -25.04 -19.91
C PHE A 302 10.84 -24.31 -18.58
N PHE A 303 9.84 -24.23 -17.69
CA PHE A 303 9.88 -23.39 -16.49
C PHE A 303 10.69 -23.99 -15.33
N LEU A 304 10.81 -25.33 -15.26
CA LEU A 304 11.48 -26.02 -14.16
C LEU A 304 12.98 -26.26 -14.42
N ASP A 305 13.39 -26.61 -15.64
CA ASP A 305 14.81 -26.86 -15.98
C ASP A 305 15.69 -25.60 -16.00
N LYS A 306 15.09 -24.40 -15.99
CA LYS A 306 15.79 -23.10 -16.00
C LYS A 306 15.42 -22.15 -14.85
N MET A 307 14.84 -22.66 -13.75
CA MET A 307 14.78 -21.91 -12.48
C MET A 307 16.17 -21.49 -11.95
N SER A 308 17.25 -21.94 -12.60
CA SER A 308 18.61 -21.40 -12.46
C SER A 308 18.79 -19.94 -12.91
N GLN A 309 17.80 -19.31 -13.55
CA GLN A 309 17.83 -17.87 -13.80
C GLN A 309 17.20 -17.11 -12.62
N THR A 310 18.05 -16.59 -11.73
CA THR A 310 17.73 -15.77 -10.55
C THR A 310 16.61 -14.75 -10.76
N TYR A 311 16.46 -14.23 -11.98
CA TYR A 311 15.42 -13.27 -12.35
C TYR A 311 13.99 -13.79 -12.18
N HIS A 312 13.68 -15.02 -12.63
CA HIS A 312 12.32 -15.55 -12.56
C HIS A 312 11.90 -15.85 -11.12
N LEU A 313 12.79 -16.44 -10.32
CA LEU A 313 12.58 -16.68 -8.89
C LEU A 313 12.33 -15.36 -8.15
N LYS A 314 13.16 -14.34 -8.45
CA LYS A 314 13.00 -13.00 -7.90
C LYS A 314 11.63 -12.44 -8.22
N LYS A 315 11.19 -12.57 -9.47
CA LYS A 315 9.90 -12.05 -9.91
C LYS A 315 8.71 -12.76 -9.23
N ILE A 316 8.77 -14.08 -9.03
CA ILE A 316 7.72 -14.83 -8.31
C ILE A 316 7.65 -14.35 -6.85
N LEU A 317 8.80 -14.21 -6.19
CA LEU A 317 8.86 -13.69 -4.82
C LEU A 317 8.39 -12.22 -4.74
N ASP A 318 8.70 -11.39 -5.75
CA ASP A 318 8.20 -10.02 -5.85
C ASP A 318 6.66 -10.01 -5.93
N ASP A 319 6.06 -10.89 -6.74
CA ASP A 319 4.60 -11.01 -6.86
C ASP A 319 3.97 -11.49 -5.54
N ILE A 320 4.58 -12.48 -4.86
CA ILE A 320 4.15 -12.96 -3.53
C ILE A 320 4.16 -11.82 -2.50
N ASN A 321 5.27 -11.08 -2.44
CA ASN A 321 5.44 -9.97 -1.50
C ASN A 321 4.50 -8.80 -1.83
N SER A 322 4.32 -8.49 -3.11
CA SER A 322 3.41 -7.42 -3.56
C SER A 322 1.97 -7.74 -3.19
N ALA A 323 1.55 -9.00 -3.38
CA ALA A 323 0.22 -9.43 -2.98
C ALA A 323 -0.01 -9.32 -1.46
N LEU A 324 1.02 -9.60 -0.64
CA LEU A 324 0.94 -9.48 0.81
C LEU A 324 0.78 -8.02 1.24
N MET A 325 1.44 -7.07 0.56
CA MET A 325 1.26 -5.65 0.84
C MET A 325 -0.16 -5.18 0.55
N ASP A 326 -0.72 -5.58 -0.59
CA ASP A 326 -2.08 -5.19 -0.97
C ASP A 326 -3.10 -5.73 0.05
N ILE A 327 -2.95 -7.00 0.46
CA ILE A 327 -3.80 -7.60 1.50
C ILE A 327 -3.62 -6.91 2.85
N TYR A 328 -2.40 -6.54 3.22
CA TYR A 328 -2.15 -5.78 4.42
C TYR A 328 -2.83 -4.41 4.39
N PHE A 329 -2.71 -3.68 3.28
CA PHE A 329 -3.39 -2.40 3.11
C PHE A 329 -4.91 -2.55 3.23
N ILE A 330 -5.51 -3.48 2.48
CA ILE A 330 -6.97 -3.69 2.48
C ILE A 330 -7.46 -4.10 3.87
N SER A 331 -6.81 -5.07 4.53
CA SER A 331 -7.19 -5.50 5.89
C SER A 331 -7.04 -4.37 6.91
N ARG A 332 -6.01 -3.54 6.80
CA ARG A 332 -5.82 -2.41 7.71
C ARG A 332 -6.83 -1.28 7.49
N MET A 333 -7.20 -1.03 6.24
CA MET A 333 -8.21 -0.05 5.84
C MET A 333 -9.62 -0.47 6.30
N LEU A 334 -9.97 -1.76 6.14
CA LEU A 334 -11.30 -2.28 6.44
C LEU A 334 -11.52 -2.67 7.91
N LYS A 335 -10.52 -2.51 8.78
CA LYS A 335 -10.61 -2.86 10.21
C LYS A 335 -11.88 -2.36 10.89
N GLN A 336 -12.40 -3.16 11.81
CA GLN A 336 -13.53 -2.83 12.68
C GLN A 336 -13.27 -1.50 13.41
N PRO A 337 -14.30 -0.67 13.62
CA PRO A 337 -14.23 0.47 14.51
C PRO A 337 -13.76 0.07 15.91
N SER A 338 -12.85 0.83 16.50
CA SER A 338 -12.46 0.68 17.91
C SER A 338 -12.95 1.91 18.66
N GLY A 339 -13.83 1.70 19.65
CA GLY A 339 -14.50 2.79 20.38
C GLY A 339 -15.34 3.69 19.47
N GLY A 340 -16.01 3.12 18.47
CA GLY A 340 -16.85 3.86 17.51
C GLY A 340 -16.11 4.78 16.52
N ILE A 341 -14.79 4.99 16.67
CA ILE A 341 -14.01 5.90 15.81
C ILE A 341 -13.50 5.17 14.57
N ARG A 342 -13.82 5.72 13.40
CA ARG A 342 -13.51 5.07 12.13
C ARG A 342 -13.09 6.03 11.04
N SER A 343 -12.33 5.50 10.06
CA SER A 343 -11.92 6.32 8.92
C SER A 343 -13.13 6.63 8.04
N SER A 344 -13.37 7.90 7.79
CA SER A 344 -14.43 8.36 6.87
C SER A 344 -13.98 8.27 5.41
N LEU A 345 -12.69 8.52 5.21
CA LEU A 345 -12.01 8.51 3.93
C LEU A 345 -10.60 7.98 4.12
N THR A 346 -10.21 7.06 3.24
CA THR A 346 -8.86 6.53 3.13
C THR A 346 -8.18 7.08 1.88
N PHE A 347 -7.05 7.75 2.08
CA PHE A 347 -6.10 8.07 1.03
C PHE A 347 -5.01 6.99 0.95
N GLY A 348 -4.72 6.53 -0.27
CA GLY A 348 -3.60 5.65 -0.54
C GLY A 348 -2.67 6.24 -1.58
N TYR A 349 -1.37 6.26 -1.32
CA TYR A 349 -0.35 6.63 -2.31
C TYR A 349 0.69 5.51 -2.44
N PHE A 350 0.57 4.76 -3.53
CA PHE A 350 1.33 3.54 -3.80
C PHE A 350 1.77 3.51 -5.26
N GLY A 351 2.60 2.54 -5.62
CA GLY A 351 2.85 2.20 -7.02
C GLY A 351 1.57 2.00 -7.79
N HIS A 352 1.59 2.41 -9.06
CA HIS A 352 0.43 2.28 -9.93
C HIS A 352 -0.11 0.83 -10.00
N ALA A 353 0.78 -0.16 -10.09
CA ALA A 353 0.40 -1.57 -10.14
C ALA A 353 -0.35 -2.02 -8.87
N HIS A 354 0.13 -1.63 -7.69
CA HIS A 354 -0.53 -1.91 -6.40
C HIS A 354 -1.96 -1.37 -6.38
N ILE A 355 -2.15 -0.12 -6.82
CA ILE A 355 -3.50 0.48 -6.80
C ILE A 355 -4.43 -0.17 -7.81
N LEU A 356 -3.96 -0.54 -9.00
CA LEU A 356 -4.78 -1.31 -9.92
C LEU A 356 -5.24 -2.64 -9.31
N ASN A 357 -4.36 -3.33 -8.60
CA ASN A 357 -4.70 -4.59 -7.94
C ASN A 357 -5.68 -4.39 -6.80
N VAL A 358 -5.42 -3.43 -5.92
CA VAL A 358 -6.33 -3.05 -4.84
C VAL A 358 -7.72 -2.72 -5.39
N VAL A 359 -7.83 -1.89 -6.43
CA VAL A 359 -9.11 -1.55 -7.07
C VAL A 359 -9.81 -2.79 -7.61
N ARG A 360 -9.08 -3.70 -8.28
CA ARG A 360 -9.64 -4.97 -8.79
C ARG A 360 -10.17 -5.84 -7.67
N LEU A 361 -9.41 -6.01 -6.58
CA LEU A 361 -9.83 -6.80 -5.43
C LEU A 361 -11.08 -6.20 -4.76
N LEU A 362 -11.10 -4.88 -4.56
CA LEU A 362 -12.24 -4.17 -3.98
C LEU A 362 -13.50 -4.25 -4.86
N HIS A 363 -13.32 -4.33 -6.17
CA HIS A 363 -14.42 -4.56 -7.10
C HIS A 363 -14.92 -6.00 -7.08
N GLN A 364 -14.01 -6.98 -7.00
CA GLN A 364 -14.33 -8.42 -6.96
C GLN A 364 -15.13 -8.82 -5.72
N ILE A 365 -14.83 -8.21 -4.58
CA ILE A 365 -15.61 -8.41 -3.34
C ILE A 365 -17.01 -7.75 -3.39
N ASN A 366 -17.30 -7.00 -4.47
CA ASN A 366 -18.59 -6.39 -4.74
C ASN A 366 -19.07 -5.36 -3.72
N VAL A 367 -18.18 -4.76 -2.92
CA VAL A 367 -18.58 -3.77 -1.88
C VAL A 367 -18.32 -2.32 -2.28
N TYR A 368 -17.56 -2.07 -3.36
CA TYR A 368 -17.26 -0.74 -3.88
C TYR A 368 -17.72 -0.53 -5.32
N ASP A 369 -18.20 0.68 -5.61
CA ASP A 369 -18.34 1.23 -6.95
C ASP A 369 -17.12 2.08 -7.28
N LEU A 370 -16.56 1.88 -8.48
CA LEU A 370 -15.52 2.73 -9.03
C LEU A 370 -16.19 3.97 -9.65
N VAL A 371 -16.21 5.07 -8.90
CA VAL A 371 -16.90 6.31 -9.30
C VAL A 371 -16.05 7.11 -10.29
N TYR A 372 -14.74 7.12 -10.10
CA TYR A 372 -13.82 7.77 -11.00
C TYR A 372 -12.51 7.00 -11.11
N PHE A 373 -11.97 6.96 -12.32
CA PHE A 373 -10.62 6.51 -12.57
C PHE A 373 -9.98 7.36 -13.66
N LYS A 374 -8.71 7.69 -13.44
CA LYS A 374 -7.81 8.21 -14.46
C LYS A 374 -6.55 7.39 -14.46
N ASN A 375 -6.39 6.59 -15.50
CA ASN A 375 -5.28 5.66 -15.63
C ASN A 375 -4.00 6.35 -16.18
N MET A 376 -2.90 5.61 -16.32
CA MET A 376 -1.63 6.07 -16.91
C MET A 376 -1.69 6.31 -18.43
N THR A 377 -2.84 6.65 -19.00
CA THR A 377 -3.01 6.75 -20.45
C THR A 377 -2.41 8.02 -21.05
N GLN A 378 -2.18 9.05 -20.23
CA GLN A 378 -1.50 10.26 -20.67
C GLN A 378 0.02 10.01 -20.70
N LEU A 379 0.52 9.66 -21.88
CA LEU A 379 1.95 9.61 -22.15
C LEU A 379 2.41 10.97 -22.69
N VAL A 380 3.50 11.50 -22.15
CA VAL A 380 4.27 12.60 -22.73
C VAL A 380 5.57 11.96 -23.16
N ASP A 381 6.01 12.10 -24.41
CA ASP A 381 7.25 11.49 -24.93
C ASP A 381 7.42 9.99 -24.61
N GLY A 382 6.33 9.21 -24.65
CA GLY A 382 6.37 7.76 -24.39
C GLY A 382 6.41 7.34 -22.92
N HIS A 383 6.41 8.26 -21.95
CA HIS A 383 6.30 7.90 -20.52
C HIS A 383 5.10 8.56 -19.83
N PRO A 384 4.59 7.98 -18.74
CA PRO A 384 3.43 8.50 -18.03
C PRO A 384 3.64 9.93 -17.53
N SER A 385 2.71 10.83 -17.88
CA SER A 385 2.60 12.15 -17.27
C SER A 385 2.37 12.00 -15.76
N ARG A 386 3.06 12.83 -14.97
CA ARG A 386 2.87 12.99 -13.52
C ARG A 386 2.17 14.29 -13.18
N CYS A 387 1.60 14.96 -14.18
CA CYS A 387 0.64 16.03 -14.03
C CYS A 387 -0.76 15.49 -14.35
N LYS A 388 -1.52 15.12 -13.33
CA LYS A 388 -2.86 14.54 -13.54
C LYS A 388 -3.91 15.62 -13.56
N ILE A 389 -4.42 15.91 -14.76
CA ILE A 389 -5.60 16.77 -14.93
C ILE A 389 -6.85 15.98 -14.56
N ILE A 390 -7.63 16.56 -13.65
CA ILE A 390 -8.89 16.06 -13.14
C ILE A 390 -10.01 16.59 -14.05
N ASP A 391 -10.53 15.71 -14.90
CA ASP A 391 -11.56 16.02 -15.90
C ASP A 391 -12.98 15.63 -15.44
N PHE A 392 -13.12 15.13 -14.21
CA PHE A 392 -14.40 14.85 -13.56
C PHE A 392 -14.71 15.84 -12.43
N SER A 393 -15.98 16.02 -12.09
CA SER A 393 -16.38 16.82 -10.92
C SER A 393 -16.63 15.91 -9.73
N LEU A 394 -15.95 16.15 -8.60
CA LEU A 394 -16.15 15.45 -7.34
C LEU A 394 -16.14 16.42 -6.18
N ASP A 395 -17.27 16.58 -5.50
CA ASP A 395 -17.33 17.29 -4.23
C ASP A 395 -16.98 16.33 -3.10
N LEU A 396 -15.69 16.24 -2.78
CA LEU A 396 -15.19 15.31 -1.78
C LEU A 396 -15.67 15.69 -0.37
N SER A 397 -15.90 16.98 -0.09
CA SER A 397 -16.50 17.43 1.17
C SER A 397 -17.94 16.94 1.32
N ALA A 398 -18.74 17.03 0.26
CA ALA A 398 -20.10 16.49 0.28
C ALA A 398 -20.11 14.96 0.43
N GLU A 399 -19.24 14.24 -0.27
CA GLU A 399 -19.11 12.78 -0.15
C GLU A 399 -18.80 12.36 1.30
N VAL A 400 -17.78 12.96 1.92
CA VAL A 400 -17.38 12.65 3.29
C VAL A 400 -18.52 12.97 4.26
N ARG A 401 -19.18 14.13 4.11
CA ARG A 401 -20.32 14.51 4.95
C ARG A 401 -21.46 13.49 4.86
N LEU A 402 -21.84 13.08 3.64
CA LEU A 402 -22.92 12.11 3.44
C LEU A 402 -22.55 10.73 4.00
N HIS A 403 -21.31 10.31 3.83
CA HIS A 403 -20.81 9.06 4.41
C HIS A 403 -20.89 9.10 5.95
N ASN A 404 -20.41 10.17 6.59
CA ASN A 404 -20.44 10.33 8.05
C ASN A 404 -21.87 10.32 8.60
N GLN A 405 -22.80 11.00 7.92
CA GLN A 405 -24.21 10.98 8.30
C GLN A 405 -24.82 9.57 8.25
N ALA A 406 -24.40 8.74 7.29
CA ALA A 406 -24.88 7.36 7.21
C ALA A 406 -24.29 6.49 8.34
N VAL A 407 -22.99 6.63 8.62
CA VAL A 407 -22.31 5.96 9.74
C VAL A 407 -22.94 6.34 11.08
N ASP A 408 -23.25 7.62 11.29
CA ASP A 408 -23.87 8.11 12.52
C ASP A 408 -25.27 7.52 12.73
N ARG A 409 -26.08 7.45 11.66
CA ARG A 409 -27.41 6.80 11.71
C ARG A 409 -27.31 5.31 12.02
N GLU A 410 -26.29 4.62 11.53
CA GLU A 410 -26.02 3.22 11.83
C GLU A 410 -25.71 3.02 13.32
N ASN A 411 -24.82 3.84 13.88
CA ASN A 411 -24.44 3.79 15.30
C ASN A 411 -25.63 4.07 16.24
N LEU A 412 -26.53 4.97 15.86
CA LEU A 412 -27.76 5.24 16.63
C LEU A 412 -28.71 4.04 16.66
N LYS A 413 -28.73 3.20 15.62
CA LYS A 413 -29.57 1.99 15.56
C LYS A 413 -28.96 0.82 16.33
N ASN A 414 -27.65 0.78 16.46
CA ASN A 414 -26.89 -0.31 17.10
C ASN A 414 -25.94 0.25 18.18
N PRO A 415 -26.46 0.69 19.35
CA PRO A 415 -25.64 1.30 20.39
C PRO A 415 -24.60 0.36 21.01
N LYS A 416 -24.68 -0.96 20.76
CA LYS A 416 -23.64 -1.94 21.13
C LYS A 416 -22.31 -1.75 20.38
N ASN A 417 -22.27 -0.87 19.37
CA ASN A 417 -21.07 -0.55 18.60
C ASN A 417 -20.31 0.69 19.12
N LEU A 418 -20.87 1.41 20.10
CA LEU A 418 -20.22 2.49 20.87
C LEU A 418 -19.54 1.87 22.09
#